data_AF-A0A964ZYA9-F1
#
_entry.id   AF-A0A964ZYA9-F1
#
_cell.length_a   1.000
_cell.length_b   1.000
_cell.length_c   1.000
_cell.angle_alpha   90.00
_cell.angle_beta   90.00
_cell.angle_gamma   90.00
#
_symmetry.space_group_name_H-M   'P 1'
#
loop_
_entity.id
_entity.type
_entity.pdbx_description
1 polymer ?
#
loop_
_entity_poly.entity_id
_entity_poly.type
_entity_poly.pdbx_seq_one_letter_code
_entity_poly.pdbx_strand_id
1 'polypeptide(L)'
;DTLLHQAEIVANKLMQAARDPILVTDHSHRSVEVQLTVSMGVSATEMFEPAHSTTLLIAADRMLYQSKAAGGNQITSVSGQEETHGQ
;
A
#
# COMPACT_ATOMS: atom_id res chain seq x y z
N ASP A 1 15.68 8.89 1.21
CA ASP A 1 15.00 7.85 1.99
C ASP A 1 15.04 6.53 1.22
N THR A 2 16.04 5.70 1.51
CA THR A 2 16.31 4.46 0.76
C THR A 2 15.29 3.37 1.10
N LEU A 3 14.79 3.33 2.34
CA LEU A 3 13.82 2.32 2.77
C LEU A 3 12.46 2.55 2.11
N LEU A 4 12.00 3.80 2.06
CA LEU A 4 10.74 4.12 1.38
C LEU A 4 10.80 3.74 -0.09
N HIS A 5 11.91 4.05 -0.77
CA HIS A 5 12.10 3.67 -2.17
C HIS A 5 12.06 2.16 -2.39
N GLN A 6 12.70 1.37 -1.52
CA GLN A 6 12.64 -0.09 -1.59
C GLN A 6 11.22 -0.62 -1.36
N ALA A 7 10.48 -0.06 -0.41
CA ALA A 7 9.09 -0.42 -0.16
C ALA A 7 8.19 -0.11 -1.36
N GLU A 8 8.40 1.04 -2.01
CA GLU A 8 7.69 1.40 -3.25
C GLU A 8 7.97 0.44 -4.40
N ILE A 9 9.20 -0.06 -4.54
CA ILE A 9 9.53 -1.06 -5.56
C ILE A 9 8.70 -2.34 -5.34
N VAL A 10 8.59 -2.81 -4.09
CA VAL A 10 7.77 -3.99 -3.76
C VAL A 10 6.30 -3.71 -4.02
N ALA A 11 5.78 -2.56 -3.59
CA ALA A 11 4.39 -2.18 -3.85
C ALA A 11 4.08 -2.10 -5.34
N ASN A 12 4.98 -1.54 -6.16
CA ASN A 12 4.81 -1.49 -7.61
C ASN A 12 4.75 -2.89 -8.24
N LYS A 13 5.58 -3.84 -7.77
CA LYS A 13 5.52 -5.23 -8.23
C LYS A 13 4.18 -5.89 -7.91
N LEU A 14 3.65 -5.64 -6.71
CA LEU A 14 2.32 -6.14 -6.31
C LEU A 14 1.20 -5.52 -7.15
N MET A 15 1.26 -4.21 -7.44
CA MET A 15 0.30 -3.56 -8.34
C MET A 15 0.35 -4.17 -9.74
N GLN A 16 1.54 -4.45 -10.28
CA GLN A 16 1.69 -5.05 -11.59
C GLN A 16 1.11 -6.48 -11.62
N ALA A 17 1.39 -7.29 -10.60
CA ALA A 17 0.84 -8.64 -10.48
C ALA A 17 -0.70 -8.65 -10.38
N ALA A 18 -1.29 -7.61 -9.78
CA ALA A 18 -2.74 -7.46 -9.68
C ALA A 18 -3.43 -7.05 -11.01
N ARG A 19 -2.66 -6.78 -12.08
CA ARG A 19 -3.22 -6.40 -13.38
C ARG A 19 -3.71 -7.60 -14.20
N ASP A 20 -3.34 -8.81 -13.85
CA ASP A 20 -3.81 -9.98 -14.58
C ASP A 20 -5.32 -10.20 -14.31
N PRO A 21 -6.14 -10.34 -15.36
CA PRO A 21 -7.55 -10.67 -15.19
C PRO A 21 -7.73 -11.98 -14.44
N ILE A 22 -8.68 -12.02 -13.53
CA ILE A 22 -9.07 -13.27 -12.86
C ILE A 22 -10.29 -13.87 -13.54
N LEU A 23 -10.27 -15.18 -13.75
CA LEU A 23 -11.43 -15.91 -14.22
C LEU A 23 -12.34 -16.22 -13.02
N VAL A 24 -13.50 -15.58 -12.99
CA VAL A 24 -14.52 -15.86 -11.97
C VAL A 24 -15.57 -16.78 -12.59
N THR A 25 -15.70 -17.97 -12.00
CA THR A 25 -16.72 -18.95 -12.41
C THR A 25 -17.82 -19.03 -11.36
N ASP A 26 -19.07 -18.87 -11.78
CA ASP A 26 -20.22 -18.99 -10.90
C ASP A 26 -20.67 -20.44 -10.67
N HIS A 27 -21.65 -20.65 -9.79
CA HIS A 27 -22.22 -21.97 -9.49
C HIS A 27 -22.92 -22.65 -10.68
N SER A 28 -23.23 -21.90 -11.74
CA SER A 28 -23.81 -22.42 -12.99
C SER A 28 -22.76 -22.70 -14.06
N HIS A 29 -21.47 -22.68 -13.71
CA HIS A 29 -20.32 -22.86 -14.59
C HIS A 29 -20.16 -21.77 -15.66
N ARG A 30 -20.77 -20.60 -15.49
CA ARG A 30 -20.50 -19.44 -16.35
C ARG A 30 -19.23 -18.78 -15.87
N SER A 31 -18.37 -18.39 -16.81
CA SER A 31 -17.11 -17.74 -16.49
C SER A 31 -17.05 -16.34 -17.10
N VAL A 32 -16.53 -15.40 -16.32
CA VAL A 32 -16.25 -14.03 -16.75
C VAL A 32 -14.86 -13.62 -16.29
N GLU A 33 -14.12 -12.94 -17.16
CA GLU A 33 -12.86 -12.31 -16.78
C GLU A 33 -13.16 -10.99 -16.07
N VAL A 34 -12.58 -10.83 -14.88
CA VAL A 34 -12.74 -9.62 -14.08
C VAL A 34 -11.38 -8.95 -13.93
N GLN A 35 -11.32 -7.68 -14.33
CA GLN A 35 -10.16 -6.83 -14.06
C GLN A 35 -10.27 -6.25 -12.65
N LEU A 36 -9.39 -6.69 -11.75
CA LEU A 36 -9.26 -6.11 -10.42
C LEU A 36 -8.18 -5.03 -10.40
N THR A 37 -8.28 -4.13 -9.43
CA THR A 37 -7.23 -3.15 -9.10
C THR A 37 -7.00 -3.15 -7.59
N VAL A 38 -5.82 -2.69 -7.17
CA VAL A 38 -5.45 -2.59 -5.76
C VAL A 38 -5.02 -1.17 -5.42
N SER A 39 -5.42 -0.71 -4.23
CA SER A 39 -4.95 0.55 -3.64
C SER A 39 -4.00 0.18 -2.51
N MET A 40 -2.85 0.84 -2.41
CA MET A 40 -1.85 0.52 -1.38
C MET A 40 -1.35 1.76 -0.67
N GLY A 41 -1.31 1.66 0.66
CA GLY A 41 -0.60 2.59 1.53
C GLY A 41 0.72 2.00 1.98
N VAL A 42 1.81 2.75 1.82
CA VAL A 42 3.17 2.31 2.14
C VAL A 42 3.75 3.23 3.20
N SER A 43 4.34 2.65 4.25
CA SER A 43 5.13 3.39 5.23
C SER A 43 6.46 2.69 5.44
N ALA A 44 7.52 3.48 5.62
CA ALA A 44 8.84 2.99 5.95
C ALA A 44 9.49 3.91 6.98
N THR A 45 10.25 3.35 7.91
CA THR A 45 10.97 4.09 8.94
C THR A 45 12.32 3.42 9.18
N GLU A 46 13.34 4.21 9.48
CA GLU A 46 14.60 3.67 9.99
C GLU A 46 14.43 3.26 11.46
N MET A 47 15.13 2.22 11.91
CA MET A 47 15.15 1.80 13.32
C MET A 47 16.03 2.77 14.11
N PHE A 48 15.46 3.86 14.62
CA PHE A 48 16.20 4.81 15.47
C PHE A 48 15.67 4.93 16.90
N GLU A 49 14.46 4.50 17.17
CA GLU A 49 13.81 4.45 18.48
C GLU A 49 12.85 3.25 18.45
N PRO A 50 12.19 2.83 19.55
CA PRO A 50 11.06 1.91 19.45
C PRO A 50 9.90 2.64 18.78
N ALA A 51 10.00 2.86 17.46
CA ALA A 51 8.89 3.18 16.60
C ALA A 51 7.90 2.05 16.80
N HIS A 52 6.85 2.34 17.56
CA HIS A 52 5.86 1.34 17.88
C HIS A 52 5.31 0.84 16.55
N SER A 53 5.40 -0.47 16.30
CA SER A 53 4.91 -1.09 15.06
C SER A 53 3.49 -0.65 14.71
N THR A 54 2.67 -0.39 15.74
CA THR A 54 1.36 0.24 15.64
C THR A 54 1.37 1.59 14.92
N THR A 55 2.31 2.50 15.23
CA THR A 55 2.44 3.80 14.56
C THR A 55 2.77 3.65 13.08
N LEU A 56 3.65 2.70 12.73
CA LEU A 56 4.00 2.42 11.34
C LEU A 56 2.78 1.89 10.55
N LEU A 57 1.98 1.01 11.17
CA LEU A 57 0.73 0.50 10.59
C LEU A 57 -0.33 1.60 10.45
N ILE A 58 -0.49 2.48 11.44
CA ILE A 58 -1.39 3.64 11.36
C ILE A 58 -0.99 4.55 10.20
N ALA A 59 0.30 4.79 10.00
CA ALA A 59 0.79 5.58 8.87
C ALA A 59 0.46 4.91 7.52
N ALA A 60 0.67 3.58 7.40
CA ALA A 60 0.31 2.84 6.20
C ALA A 60 -1.21 2.89 5.92
N ASP A 61 -2.05 2.72 6.94
CA ASP A 61 -3.51 2.77 6.79
C ASP A 61 -4.00 4.17 6.36
N ARG A 62 -3.40 5.24 6.92
CA ARG A 62 -3.66 6.61 6.45
C ARG A 62 -3.32 6.78 4.98
N MET A 63 -2.17 6.26 4.54
CA MET A 63 -1.79 6.31 3.12
C MET A 63 -2.73 5.47 2.25
N LEU A 64 -3.20 4.32 2.73
CA LEU A 64 -4.21 3.51 2.03
C LEU A 64 -5.52 4.28 1.88
N TYR A 65 -5.96 4.95 2.94
CA TYR A 65 -7.16 5.78 2.92
C TYR A 65 -7.03 6.92 1.89
N GLN A 66 -5.87 7.60 1.86
CA GLN A 66 -5.59 8.63 0.86
C GLN A 66 -5.57 8.08 -0.57
N SER A 67 -4.92 6.93 -0.79
CA SER A 67 -4.90 6.25 -2.09
C SER A 67 -6.32 5.96 -2.59
N LYS A 68 -7.20 5.46 -1.72
CA LYS A 68 -8.62 5.24 -2.03
C LYS A 68 -9.36 6.55 -2.31
N ALA A 69 -9.16 7.59 -1.49
CA ALA A 69 -9.80 8.89 -1.65
C ALA A 69 -9.42 9.58 -2.97
N ALA A 70 -8.20 9.36 -3.45
CA ALA A 70 -7.73 9.90 -4.72
C ALA A 70 -8.08 9.03 -5.95
N GLY A 71 -9.09 8.15 -5.84
CA GLY A 71 -9.64 7.37 -6.96
C GLY A 71 -9.19 5.90 -7.02
N GLY A 72 -8.38 5.46 -6.07
CA GLY A 72 -7.86 4.09 -6.00
C GLY A 72 -6.82 3.77 -7.07
N ASN A 73 -6.49 2.48 -7.21
CA ASN A 73 -5.52 1.96 -8.19
C ASN A 73 -4.17 2.71 -8.20
N GLN A 74 -3.65 3.03 -7.01
CA GLN A 74 -2.38 3.74 -6.85
C GLN A 74 -1.69 3.43 -5.54
N ILE A 75 -0.42 3.79 -5.47
CA ILE A 75 0.40 3.75 -4.26
C ILE A 75 0.47 5.15 -3.69
N THR A 76 0.25 5.27 -2.38
CA THR A 76 0.58 6.46 -1.61
C THR A 76 1.55 6.05 -0.51
N SER A 77 2.61 6.82 -0.32
CA SER A 77 3.74 6.46 0.51
C SER A 77 4.14 7.59 1.46
N VAL A 78 4.61 7.24 2.65
CA VAL A 78 5.15 8.21 3.62
C VAL A 78 6.37 7.66 4.32
N SER A 79 7.37 8.53 4.48
CA SER A 79 8.53 8.27 5.33
C SER A 79 8.21 8.61 6.77
N GLY A 80 8.55 7.71 7.69
CA GLY A 80 8.60 8.03 9.12
C GLY A 80 9.81 8.91 9.38
N GLN A 81 9.67 10.22 9.24
CA GLN A 81 10.60 11.14 9.90
C GLN A 81 10.09 11.42 11.31
N GLU A 82 11.01 11.45 12.28
CA GLU A 82 10.74 11.86 13.65
C GLU A 82 9.83 13.09 13.67
N GLU A 83 8.68 12.99 14.34
CA GLU A 83 8.08 14.18 14.91
C GLU A 83 9.10 14.72 15.91
N THR A 84 9.91 15.69 15.48
CA THR A 84 10.70 16.52 16.38
C THR A 84 9.74 17.02 17.45
N HIS A 85 9.80 16.42 18.63
CA HIS A 85 9.12 16.91 19.81
C HIS A 85 9.59 18.35 20.01
N GLY A 86 8.73 19.30 19.66
CA GLY A 86 8.90 20.68 20.05
C GLY A 86 8.99 20.74 21.56
N GLN A 87 10.15 21.17 22.04
CA GLN A 87 10.41 21.55 23.43
C GLN A 87 9.52 22.72 23.86
#